data_AF-A0A7C5NW23-F1
#
_entry.id   AF-A0A7C5NW23-F1
#
_cell.length_a   1.000
_cell.length_b   1.000
_cell.length_c   1.000
_cell.angle_alpha   90.00
_cell.angle_beta   90.00
_cell.angle_gamma   90.00
#
_symmetry.space_group_name_H-M   'P 1'
#
loop_
_entity.id
_entity.type
_entity.pdbx_description
1 polymer ?
#
loop_
_entity_poly.entity_id
_entity_poly.type
_entity_poly.pdbx_seq_one_letter_code
_entity_poly.pdbx_strand_id
1 'polypeptide(L)'
;MAKILVCDKISPTAIERMKALGHEVVVKTGMTPEELIETVPPFEAMIVRSATKVRVPVIDAAKNLKVIIRGGVGIDNIDVDYARSKGIEVRNTPA
;
A
#
# COMPACT_ATOMS: atom_id res chain seq x y z
N MET A 1 -14.62 4.67 -6.94
CA MET A 1 -13.37 4.50 -7.70
C MET A 1 -12.22 4.87 -6.78
N ALA A 2 -11.22 4.02 -6.63
CA ALA A 2 -10.15 4.23 -5.65
C ALA A 2 -8.84 4.69 -6.32
N LYS A 3 -8.07 5.49 -5.59
CA LYS A 3 -6.68 5.83 -5.94
C LYS A 3 -5.70 4.89 -5.23
N ILE A 4 -4.95 4.12 -6.00
CA ILE A 4 -4.11 3.00 -5.55
C ILE A 4 -2.63 3.33 -5.76
N LEU A 5 -1.84 3.26 -4.69
CA LEU A 5 -0.38 3.38 -4.74
C LEU A 5 0.25 2.00 -4.75
N VAL A 6 1.05 1.71 -5.77
CA VAL A 6 1.87 0.49 -5.85
C VAL A 6 3.32 0.86 -5.54
N CYS A 7 3.80 0.47 -4.36
CA CYS A 7 5.12 0.85 -3.84
C CYS A 7 6.24 -0.13 -4.21
N ASP A 8 5.90 -1.36 -4.60
CA ASP A 8 6.86 -2.42 -4.92
C ASP A 8 6.55 -3.05 -6.29
N LYS A 9 7.54 -3.69 -6.91
CA LYS A 9 7.36 -4.41 -8.17
C LYS A 9 6.37 -5.57 -8.00
N ILE A 10 5.22 -5.48 -8.68
CA ILE A 10 4.20 -6.52 -8.79
C ILE A 10 4.00 -6.93 -10.26
N SER A 11 3.17 -7.95 -10.50
CA SER A 11 2.84 -8.39 -11.87
C SER A 11 2.19 -7.26 -12.68
N PRO A 12 2.66 -6.99 -13.92
CA PRO A 12 2.01 -6.04 -14.83
C PRO A 12 0.53 -6.37 -15.04
N THR A 13 0.17 -7.66 -15.12
CA THR A 13 -1.23 -8.09 -15.27
C THR A 13 -2.11 -7.64 -14.10
N ALA A 14 -1.58 -7.58 -12.87
CA ALA A 14 -2.33 -7.10 -11.72
C ALA A 14 -2.62 -5.60 -11.83
N ILE A 15 -1.63 -4.81 -12.28
CA ILE A 15 -1.77 -3.37 -12.53
C ILE A 15 -2.83 -3.12 -13.58
N GLU A 16 -2.78 -3.82 -14.71
CA GLU A 16 -3.74 -3.66 -15.80
C GLU A 16 -5.15 -4.08 -15.40
N ARG A 17 -5.31 -5.14 -14.60
CA ARG A 17 -6.62 -5.52 -14.04
C ARG A 17 -7.21 -4.44 -13.14
N MET A 18 -6.41 -3.84 -12.25
CA MET A 18 -6.89 -2.75 -11.38
C MET A 18 -7.33 -1.53 -12.18
N LYS A 19 -6.57 -1.16 -13.22
CA LYS A 19 -6.95 -0.07 -14.15
C LYS A 19 -8.21 -0.41 -14.94
N ALA A 20 -8.36 -1.66 -15.40
CA ALA A 20 -9.55 -2.11 -16.14
C ALA A 20 -10.83 -2.13 -15.28
N LEU A 21 -10.69 -2.30 -13.96
CA LEU A 21 -11.77 -2.09 -12.98
C LEU A 21 -12.06 -0.60 -12.71
N GLY A 22 -11.37 0.29 -13.41
CA GLY A 22 -11.52 1.74 -13.33
C GLY A 22 -10.64 2.40 -12.28
N HIS A 23 -9.82 1.71 -11.50
CA HIS A 23 -9.03 2.39 -10.47
C HIS A 23 -7.94 3.31 -11.03
N GLU A 24 -7.66 4.41 -10.34
CA GLU A 24 -6.47 5.23 -10.62
C GLU A 24 -5.27 4.54 -9.98
N VAL A 25 -4.39 3.96 -10.78
CA VAL A 25 -3.23 3.20 -10.29
C VAL A 25 -1.96 3.98 -10.55
N VAL A 26 -1.27 4.38 -9.47
CA VAL A 26 0.04 5.03 -9.53
C VAL A 26 1.10 4.03 -9.08
N VAL A 27 2.06 3.75 -9.95
CA VAL A 27 3.19 2.87 -9.65
C VAL A 27 4.41 3.73 -9.39
N LYS A 28 4.91 3.72 -8.16
CA LYS A 28 6.12 4.43 -7.76
C LYS A 28 6.91 3.52 -6.82
N THR A 29 8.02 2.98 -7.29
CA THR A 29 8.78 1.96 -6.56
C THR A 29 10.11 2.49 -6.07
N GLY A 30 10.64 1.92 -4.97
CA GLY A 30 11.96 2.27 -4.46
C GLY A 30 12.02 3.60 -3.72
N MET A 31 10.87 4.06 -3.22
CA MET A 31 10.77 5.29 -2.43
C MET A 31 11.50 5.14 -1.09
N THR A 32 12.14 6.22 -0.64
CA THR A 32 12.57 6.32 0.76
C THR A 32 11.35 6.43 1.69
N PRO A 33 11.52 6.20 3.00
CA PRO A 33 10.44 6.44 3.97
C PRO A 33 9.86 7.86 3.89
N GLU A 34 10.71 8.87 3.68
CA GLU A 34 10.32 10.28 3.57
C GLU A 34 9.48 10.52 2.30
N GLU A 35 9.95 10.02 1.15
CA GLU A 35 9.20 10.14 -0.10
C GLU A 35 7.85 9.42 -0.03
N LEU A 36 7.79 8.28 0.68
CA LEU A 36 6.55 7.54 0.89
C LEU A 36 5.57 8.34 1.78
N ILE A 37 6.06 8.98 2.84
CA ILE A 37 5.28 9.86 3.73
C ILE A 37 4.67 11.03 2.94
N GLU A 38 5.44 11.65 2.04
CA GLU A 38 4.95 12.74 1.20
C GLU A 38 3.98 12.26 0.11
N THR A 39 4.20 11.05 -0.40
CA THR A 39 3.43 10.50 -1.52
C THR A 39 2.08 9.92 -1.08
N VAL A 40 1.99 9.27 0.07
CA VAL A 40 0.81 8.49 0.51
C VAL A 40 -0.50 9.25 0.78
N PRO A 41 -0.53 10.54 1.21
CA PRO A 41 -1.76 11.19 1.67
C PRO A 41 -2.99 11.13 0.75
N PRO A 42 -2.88 11.27 -0.59
CA PRO A 42 -4.04 11.25 -1.48
C PRO A 42 -4.55 9.82 -1.82
N PHE A 43 -3.88 8.76 -1.35
CA PHE A 43 -4.20 7.39 -1.74
C PHE A 43 -5.17 6.70 -0.76
N GLU A 44 -6.05 5.87 -1.31
CA GLU A 44 -7.04 5.10 -0.54
C GLU A 44 -6.63 3.64 -0.35
N ALA A 45 -5.75 3.13 -1.22
CA ALA A 45 -5.17 1.80 -1.10
C ALA A 45 -3.67 1.84 -1.39
N MET A 46 -2.93 0.98 -0.68
CA MET A 46 -1.50 0.79 -0.86
C MET A 46 -1.20 -0.69 -1.12
N ILE A 47 -0.38 -0.96 -2.13
CA ILE A 47 0.12 -2.29 -2.45
C ILE A 47 1.63 -2.32 -2.24
N VAL A 48 2.06 -3.23 -1.37
CA VAL A 48 3.47 -3.46 -1.04
C VAL A 48 3.83 -4.93 -1.22
N ARG A 49 5.13 -5.23 -1.21
CA ARG A 49 5.72 -6.56 -1.05
C ARG A 49 6.65 -6.53 0.15
N SER A 50 7.90 -6.97 0.02
CA SER A 50 8.86 -7.08 1.12
C SER A 50 9.77 -5.87 1.30
N ALA A 51 9.93 -5.06 0.25
CA ALA A 51 10.92 -3.97 0.23
C ALA A 51 10.40 -2.75 0.99
N THR A 52 9.24 -2.22 0.60
CA THR A 52 8.63 -1.07 1.27
C THR A 52 8.30 -1.41 2.72
N LYS A 53 8.65 -0.54 3.67
CA LYS A 53 8.29 -0.68 5.10
C LYS A 53 7.20 0.32 5.46
N VAL A 54 6.05 -0.17 5.90
CA VAL A 54 4.88 0.65 6.27
C VAL A 54 4.84 0.77 7.78
N ARG A 55 5.65 1.68 8.30
CA ARG A 55 5.79 1.94 9.74
C ARG A 55 4.88 3.07 10.21
N VAL A 56 4.77 3.25 11.53
CA VAL A 56 3.97 4.32 12.19
C VAL A 56 3.99 5.66 11.45
N PRO A 57 5.15 6.25 11.04
CA PRO A 57 5.15 7.56 10.37
C PRO A 57 4.42 7.57 9.02
N VAL A 58 4.52 6.49 8.24
CA VAL A 58 3.80 6.34 6.96
C VAL A 58 2.31 6.23 7.22
N ILE A 59 1.92 5.44 8.23
CA ILE A 59 0.52 5.23 8.60
C ILE A 59 -0.12 6.54 9.08
N ASP A 60 0.60 7.35 9.87
CA ASP A 60 0.10 8.63 10.34
C ASP A 60 -0.04 9.68 9.22
N ALA A 61 0.81 9.61 8.19
CA ALA A 61 0.72 10.45 7.00
C ALA A 61 -0.42 10.05 6.06
N ALA A 62 -0.84 8.78 6.09
CA ALA A 62 -1.80 8.18 5.17
C ALA A 62 -3.26 8.53 5.49
N LYS A 63 -3.63 9.81 5.43
CA LYS A 63 -4.93 10.34 5.90
C LYS A 63 -6.17 9.73 5.24
N ASN A 64 -6.07 9.27 3.99
CA ASN A 64 -7.18 8.69 3.23
C ASN A 64 -7.09 7.17 3.08
N LEU A 65 -6.03 6.55 3.60
CA LEU A 65 -5.73 5.15 3.34
C LEU A 65 -6.71 4.26 4.11
N LYS A 66 -7.39 3.36 3.38
CA LYS A 66 -8.38 2.43 3.92
C LYS A 66 -7.84 1.01 4.01
N VAL A 67 -6.92 0.65 3.10
CA VAL A 67 -6.38 -0.70 3.02
C VAL A 67 -4.92 -0.73 2.59
N ILE A 68 -4.15 -1.61 3.24
CA ILE A 68 -2.80 -2.01 2.83
C ILE A 68 -2.85 -3.48 2.42
N ILE A 69 -2.45 -3.79 1.19
CA ILE A 69 -2.37 -5.15 0.67
C ILE A 69 -0.90 -5.51 0.47
N ARG A 70 -0.44 -6.56 1.14
CA ARG A 70 0.88 -7.14 0.87
C ARG A 70 0.79 -8.33 -0.08
N GLY A 71 1.48 -8.23 -1.21
CA GLY A 71 1.73 -9.35 -2.14
C GLY A 71 2.78 -10.32 -1.59
N GLY A 72 2.37 -11.13 -0.62
CA GLY A 72 3.17 -12.17 0.04
C GLY A 72 2.46 -12.76 1.25
N VAL A 73 3.04 -13.82 1.84
CA VAL A 73 2.44 -14.53 2.99
C VAL A 73 2.61 -13.73 4.30
N GLY A 74 3.84 -13.34 4.66
CA GLY A 74 4.09 -12.55 5.88
C GLY A 74 3.64 -11.09 5.75
N ILE A 75 3.53 -10.38 6.87
CA ILE A 75 3.20 -8.94 6.98
C ILE A 75 4.15 -8.20 7.93
N ASP A 76 5.37 -8.73 8.09
CA ASP A 76 6.45 -8.27 8.99
C ASP A 76 6.95 -6.83 8.72
N ASN A 77 6.71 -6.33 7.52
CA ASN A 77 7.10 -4.99 7.09
C ASN A 77 6.03 -3.92 7.35
N ILE A 78 4.90 -4.30 7.95
CA ILE A 78 3.78 -3.41 8.25
C ILE A 78 3.59 -3.38 9.76
N ASP A 79 3.41 -2.21 10.36
CA ASP A 79 2.98 -2.11 11.76
C ASP A 79 1.47 -2.38 11.85
N VAL A 80 1.11 -3.66 11.73
CA VAL A 80 -0.27 -4.14 11.49
C VAL A 80 -1.26 -3.66 12.55
N ASP A 81 -0.91 -3.82 13.82
CA ASP A 81 -1.81 -3.46 14.92
C ASP A 81 -2.04 -1.94 14.96
N TYR A 82 -0.99 -1.17 14.66
CA TYR A 82 -1.10 0.28 14.56
C TYR A 82 -1.99 0.69 13.38
N ALA A 83 -1.79 0.12 12.18
CA ALA A 83 -2.64 0.37 11.02
C ALA A 83 -4.11 0.08 11.33
N ARG A 84 -4.41 -1.07 11.95
CA ARG A 84 -5.77 -1.45 12.34
C ARG A 84 -6.36 -0.51 13.38
N SER A 85 -5.57 -0.05 14.36
CA SER A 85 -6.02 0.95 15.35
C SER A 85 -6.40 2.30 14.72
N LYS A 86 -5.87 2.60 13.53
CA LYS A 86 -6.23 3.79 12.73
C LYS A 86 -7.39 3.54 11.77
N GLY A 87 -8.02 2.36 11.83
CA GLY A 87 -9.09 1.96 10.93
C GLY A 87 -8.62 1.52 9.53
N ILE A 88 -7.32 1.25 9.36
CA ILE A 88 -6.75 0.79 8.10
C ILE A 88 -6.72 -0.75 8.09
N GLU A 89 -7.37 -1.34 7.10
CA GLU A 89 -7.37 -2.78 6.92
C GLU A 89 -6.02 -3.28 6.39
N VAL A 90 -5.54 -4.41 6.89
CA VAL A 90 -4.30 -5.04 6.40
C VAL A 90 -4.61 -6.45 5.91
N ARG A 91 -4.31 -6.69 4.64
CA ARG A 91 -4.50 -7.98 3.95
C ARG A 91 -3.19 -8.47 3.32
N ASN A 92 -3.11 -9.79 3.16
CA ASN A 92 -1.99 -10.49 2.56
C ASN A 92 -2.49 -11.59 1.61
N THR A 93 -1.57 -12.33 0.99
CA THR A 93 -1.87 -13.48 0.13
C THR A 93 -1.27 -14.75 0.75
N PRO A 94 -1.93 -15.35 1.76
CA PRO A 94 -1.48 -16.62 2.35
C PRO A 94 -1.65 -17.76 1.34
N ALA A 95 -0.97 -18.88 1.61
CA ALA A 95 -1.14 -20.12 0.86
C ALA A 95 -2.52 -20.75 1.11
#